data_AF-A0A4P5X3P2-F1
#
_entry.id   AF-A0A4P5X3P2-F1
#
_cell.length_a   1.000
_cell.length_b   1.000
_cell.length_c   1.000
_cell.angle_alpha   90.00
_cell.angle_beta   90.00
_cell.angle_gamma   90.00
#
_symmetry.space_group_name_H-M   'P 1'
#
loop_
_entity.id
_entity.type
_entity.pdbx_description
1 polymer ?
#
loop_
_entity_poly.entity_id
_entity_poly.type
_entity_poly.pdbx_seq_one_letter_code
_entity_poly.pdbx_strand_id
1 'polypeptide(L)'
;MFARRAFSMVELVIVLAIVGVTSAIALPRYLSSTTRVKVDGAARKVVADIERLRDRARQQGREQRVYFGDAGYVLVTTDDSGAAVKEQVDLTLEPYRVGIKAQVMTDRGLMFDSLGRAGTPLVIYLTNGDHTRGVSFDPTSGKAEVFVPERMADGKLNADSVEMKPRVREALAAGVRTVPMEPASATSLATELDDVIRN
;
A
#
# COMPACT_ATOMS: atom_id res chain seq x y z
N MET A 1 -36.60 -13.27 -50.15
CA MET A 1 -36.94 -12.35 -49.04
C MET A 1 -36.88 -13.16 -47.74
N PHE A 2 -35.80 -13.05 -46.98
CA PHE A 2 -35.62 -13.87 -45.78
C PHE A 2 -36.40 -13.26 -44.61
N ALA A 3 -37.45 -13.94 -44.15
CA ALA A 3 -38.21 -13.53 -42.98
C ALA A 3 -37.30 -13.57 -41.75
N ARG A 4 -37.01 -12.41 -41.16
CA ARG A 4 -36.33 -12.34 -39.86
C ARG A 4 -37.29 -12.90 -38.81
N ARG A 5 -36.96 -14.07 -38.26
CA ARG A 5 -37.67 -14.62 -37.10
C ARG A 5 -37.37 -13.74 -35.88
N ALA A 6 -38.41 -13.23 -35.25
CA ALA A 6 -38.33 -12.58 -33.94
C ALA A 6 -38.23 -13.65 -32.84
N PHE A 7 -37.54 -13.32 -31.74
CA PHE A 7 -37.45 -14.17 -30.55
C PHE A 7 -38.85 -14.41 -29.95
N SER A 8 -39.11 -15.63 -29.47
CA SER A 8 -40.35 -15.89 -28.74
C SER A 8 -40.28 -15.35 -27.30
N MET A 9 -41.44 -15.07 -26.70
CA MET A 9 -41.51 -14.62 -25.29
C MET A 9 -40.86 -15.63 -24.33
N VAL A 10 -41.06 -16.93 -24.57
CA VAL A 10 -40.45 -18.00 -23.76
C VAL A 10 -38.93 -17.99 -23.90
N GLU A 11 -38.43 -17.77 -25.12
CA GLU A 11 -37.01 -17.73 -25.41
C GLU A 11 -36.34 -16.53 -24.73
N LEU A 12 -36.99 -15.37 -24.70
CA LEU A 12 -36.54 -14.21 -23.93
C LEU A 12 -36.47 -14.53 -22.42
N VAL A 13 -37.50 -15.17 -21.87
CA VAL A 13 -37.54 -15.54 -20.45
C VAL A 13 -36.41 -16.50 -20.09
N ILE A 14 -36.13 -17.49 -20.94
CA ILE A 14 -35.01 -18.43 -20.73
C ILE A 14 -33.67 -17.70 -20.80
N VAL A 15 -33.47 -16.80 -21.76
CA VAL A 15 -32.23 -16.00 -21.85
C VAL A 15 -32.03 -15.14 -20.60
N LEU A 16 -33.08 -14.46 -20.13
CA LEU A 16 -33.03 -13.67 -18.89
C LEU A 16 -32.73 -14.55 -17.67
N ALA A 17 -33.30 -15.75 -17.60
CA ALA A 17 -33.00 -16.71 -16.54
C ALA A 17 -31.52 -17.12 -16.55
N ILE A 18 -30.95 -17.42 -17.72
CA ILE A 18 -29.53 -17.77 -17.87
C ILE A 18 -28.63 -16.58 -17.48
N VAL A 19 -28.95 -15.36 -17.95
CA VAL A 19 -28.19 -14.15 -17.61
C VAL A 19 -28.25 -13.88 -16.10
N GLY A 20 -29.42 -14.04 -15.48
CA GLY A 20 -29.59 -13.87 -14.03
C GLY A 20 -28.73 -14.84 -13.22
N VAL A 21 -28.79 -16.13 -13.55
CA VAL A 21 -28.00 -17.17 -12.86
C VAL A 21 -26.49 -16.95 -13.05
N THR A 22 -26.06 -16.65 -14.28
CA THR A 22 -24.63 -16.40 -14.56
C THR A 22 -24.12 -15.12 -13.89
N SER A 23 -24.91 -14.04 -13.89
CA SER A 23 -24.56 -12.78 -13.23
C SER A 23 -24.43 -12.94 -11.70
N ALA A 24 -25.29 -13.75 -11.08
CA ALA A 24 -25.22 -14.04 -9.64
C ALA A 24 -23.89 -14.69 -9.22
N ILE A 25 -23.27 -15.48 -10.10
CA ILE A 25 -21.96 -16.11 -9.86
C ILE A 25 -20.81 -15.17 -10.28
N ALA A 26 -20.94 -14.49 -11.41
CA ALA A 26 -19.87 -13.69 -11.99
C ALA A 26 -19.58 -12.41 -11.20
N LEU A 27 -20.62 -11.71 -10.72
CA LEU A 27 -20.47 -10.39 -10.11
C LEU A 27 -19.65 -10.40 -8.80
N PRO A 28 -19.91 -11.28 -7.82
CA PRO A 28 -19.11 -11.32 -6.59
C PRO A 28 -17.63 -11.62 -6.86
N ARG A 29 -17.36 -12.54 -7.79
CA ARG A 29 -16.00 -12.91 -8.20
C ARG A 29 -15.28 -11.78 -8.93
N TYR A 30 -15.98 -11.04 -9.77
CA TYR A 30 -15.41 -9.88 -10.45
C TYR A 30 -15.02 -8.80 -9.43
N LEU A 31 -15.92 -8.46 -8.50
CA LEU A 31 -15.66 -7.46 -7.47
C LEU A 31 -14.43 -7.83 -6.61
N SER A 32 -14.33 -9.07 -6.15
CA SER A 32 -13.16 -9.50 -5.35
C SER A 32 -11.85 -9.43 -6.16
N SER A 33 -11.88 -9.81 -7.43
CA SER A 33 -10.71 -9.70 -8.32
C SER A 33 -10.25 -8.24 -8.49
N THR A 34 -11.18 -7.30 -8.65
CA THR A 34 -10.84 -5.87 -8.77
C THR A 34 -10.18 -5.34 -7.50
N THR A 35 -10.72 -5.68 -6.33
CA THR A 35 -10.13 -5.31 -5.03
C THR A 35 -8.71 -5.85 -4.88
N ARG A 36 -8.47 -7.10 -5.28
CA ARG A 36 -7.12 -7.70 -5.28
C ARG A 36 -6.14 -6.91 -6.12
N VAL A 37 -6.51 -6.60 -7.35
CA VAL A 37 -5.67 -5.85 -8.29
C VAL A 37 -5.36 -4.44 -7.75
N LYS A 38 -6.35 -3.81 -7.12
CA LYS A 38 -6.18 -2.49 -6.50
C LYS A 38 -5.14 -2.49 -5.37
N VAL A 39 -5.23 -3.46 -4.45
CA VAL A 39 -4.25 -3.61 -3.36
C VAL A 39 -2.86 -3.96 -3.90
N ASP A 40 -2.78 -4.86 -4.89
CA ASP A 40 -1.52 -5.22 -5.56
C ASP A 40 -0.87 -4.01 -6.24
N GLY A 41 -1.66 -3.19 -6.94
CA GLY A 41 -1.21 -1.98 -7.61
C GLY A 41 -0.72 -0.92 -6.62
N ALA A 42 -1.46 -0.70 -5.53
CA ALA A 42 -1.08 0.23 -4.48
C ALA A 42 0.26 -0.19 -3.82
N ALA A 43 0.43 -1.48 -3.51
CA ALA A 43 1.68 -1.98 -2.92
C ALA A 43 2.89 -1.78 -3.86
N ARG A 44 2.71 -2.05 -5.16
CA ARG A 44 3.76 -1.81 -6.17
C ARG A 44 4.06 -0.33 -6.33
N LYS A 45 3.06 0.56 -6.25
CA LYS A 45 3.27 2.01 -6.29
C LYS A 45 4.12 2.47 -5.11
N VAL A 46 3.83 1.99 -3.90
CA VAL A 46 4.64 2.31 -2.72
C VAL A 46 6.09 1.85 -2.90
N VAL A 47 6.31 0.60 -3.34
CA VAL A 47 7.68 0.10 -3.62
C VAL A 47 8.39 0.97 -4.64
N ALA A 48 7.74 1.29 -5.76
CA ALA A 48 8.31 2.15 -6.80
C ALA A 48 8.65 3.56 -6.28
N ASP A 49 7.83 4.12 -5.39
CA ASP A 49 8.11 5.41 -4.77
C ASP A 49 9.27 5.37 -3.77
N ILE A 50 9.37 4.30 -2.98
CA ILE A 50 10.51 4.10 -2.07
C ILE A 50 11.81 3.99 -2.89
N GLU A 51 11.81 3.24 -3.98
CA GLU A 51 12.95 3.12 -4.89
C GLU A 51 13.28 4.47 -5.55
N ARG A 52 12.27 5.17 -6.06
CA ARG A 52 12.42 6.52 -6.63
C ARG A 52 13.02 7.51 -5.63
N LEU A 53 12.55 7.48 -4.38
CA LEU A 53 13.02 8.36 -3.32
C LEU A 53 14.50 8.10 -3.00
N ARG A 54 14.88 6.82 -2.92
CA ARG A 54 16.26 6.40 -2.71
C ARG A 54 17.18 6.82 -3.86
N ASP A 55 16.76 6.62 -5.09
CA ASP A 55 17.54 6.99 -6.26
C ASP A 55 17.70 8.51 -6.37
N ARG A 56 16.65 9.27 -6.04
CA ARG A 56 16.73 10.73 -5.93
C ARG A 56 17.71 11.17 -4.86
N ALA A 57 17.75 10.50 -3.70
CA ALA A 57 18.68 10.81 -2.62
C ALA A 57 20.14 10.72 -3.09
N ARG A 58 20.45 9.67 -3.87
CA ARG A 58 21.77 9.45 -4.49
C ARG A 58 22.10 10.45 -5.58
N GLN A 59 21.13 10.73 -6.46
CA GLN A 59 21.32 11.64 -7.58
C GLN A 59 21.58 13.07 -7.11
N GLN A 60 20.87 13.50 -6.07
CA GLN A 60 20.96 14.87 -5.56
C GLN A 60 21.98 15.03 -4.42
N GLY A 61 22.49 13.92 -3.86
CA GLY A 61 23.37 13.95 -2.69
C GLY A 61 22.70 14.56 -1.46
N ARG A 62 21.37 14.41 -1.33
CA ARG A 62 20.54 15.03 -0.29
C ARG A 62 19.62 14.02 0.36
N GLU A 63 19.30 14.25 1.62
CA GLU A 63 18.34 13.42 2.34
C GLU A 63 16.95 13.49 1.73
N GLN A 64 16.25 12.36 1.72
CA GLN A 64 14.89 12.23 1.23
C GLN A 64 14.09 11.39 2.23
N ARG A 65 12.81 11.74 2.44
CA ARG A 65 11.98 11.09 3.46
C ARG A 65 10.61 10.71 2.92
N VAL A 66 10.06 9.62 3.42
CA VAL A 66 8.64 9.27 3.24
C VAL A 66 7.99 9.13 4.60
N TYR A 67 6.77 9.64 4.74
CA TYR A 67 5.93 9.49 5.93
C TYR A 67 4.62 8.83 5.56
N PHE A 68 4.22 7.81 6.31
CA PHE A 68 2.99 7.05 6.06
C PHE A 68 1.89 7.44 7.07
N GLY A 69 0.70 7.75 6.55
CA GLY A 69 -0.55 7.89 7.29
C GLY A 69 -1.54 6.81 6.91
N ASP A 70 -2.75 6.84 7.49
CA ASP A 70 -3.74 5.76 7.26
C ASP A 70 -4.32 5.79 5.85
N ALA A 71 -4.43 6.98 5.26
CA ALA A 71 -4.99 7.17 3.92
C ALA A 71 -3.93 7.12 2.80
N GLY A 72 -2.65 7.22 3.11
CA GLY A 72 -1.63 7.47 2.11
C GLY A 72 -0.26 7.80 2.68
N TYR A 73 0.55 8.52 1.91
CA TYR A 73 1.89 8.92 2.35
C TYR A 73 2.34 10.23 1.69
N VAL A 74 3.34 10.85 2.30
CA VAL A 74 4.00 12.03 1.76
C VAL A 74 5.48 11.75 1.55
N LEU A 75 5.94 12.04 0.33
CA LEU A 75 7.35 12.11 0.01
C LEU A 75 7.82 13.53 0.28
N VAL A 76 8.77 13.68 1.20
CA VAL A 76 9.46 14.93 1.47
C VAL A 76 10.80 14.85 0.78
N THR A 77 10.88 15.55 -0.34
CA THR A 77 12.08 15.63 -1.16
C THR A 77 12.72 16.99 -1.07
N THR A 78 13.95 17.10 -1.55
CA THR A 78 14.58 18.40 -1.75
C THR A 78 14.69 18.68 -3.25
N ASP A 79 14.44 19.91 -3.69
CA ASP A 79 14.70 20.32 -5.07
C ASP A 79 16.16 20.79 -5.26
N ASP A 80 16.50 21.20 -6.48
CA ASP A 80 17.86 21.62 -6.83
C ASP A 80 18.29 22.91 -6.10
N SER A 81 17.32 23.74 -5.70
CA SER A 81 17.54 24.96 -4.91
C SER A 81 17.78 24.67 -3.42
N GLY A 82 17.46 23.46 -2.97
CA GLY A 82 17.53 23.07 -1.57
C GLY A 82 16.23 23.26 -0.79
N ALA A 83 15.14 23.63 -1.46
CA ALA A 83 13.83 23.76 -0.83
C ALA A 83 13.16 22.40 -0.66
N ALA A 84 12.41 22.25 0.44
CA ALA A 84 11.63 21.04 0.70
C ALA A 84 10.38 21.02 -0.19
N VAL A 85 10.22 19.95 -0.96
CA VAL A 85 9.07 19.69 -1.82
C VAL A 85 8.32 18.48 -1.27
N LYS A 86 7.03 18.68 -0.99
CA LYS A 86 6.14 17.63 -0.50
C LYS A 86 5.28 17.11 -1.66
N GLU A 87 5.38 15.82 -1.95
CA GLU A 87 4.48 15.12 -2.87
C GLU A 87 3.57 14.21 -2.04
N GLN A 88 2.27 14.46 -2.10
CA GLN A 88 1.27 13.69 -1.35
C GLN A 88 0.63 12.63 -2.26
N VAL A 89 0.49 11.43 -1.72
CA VAL A 89 -0.17 10.30 -2.39
C VAL A 89 -1.30 9.82 -1.50
N ASP A 90 -2.53 9.98 -1.96
CA ASP A 90 -3.72 9.42 -1.33
C ASP A 90 -4.08 8.09 -2.01
N LEU A 91 -4.02 7.00 -1.25
CA LEU A 91 -4.35 5.66 -1.74
C LEU A 91 -5.84 5.34 -1.58
N THR A 92 -6.61 6.14 -0.83
CA THR A 92 -8.06 5.95 -0.65
C THR A 92 -8.87 6.39 -1.87
N LEU A 93 -8.27 7.18 -2.76
CA LEU A 93 -8.88 7.60 -4.02
C LEU A 93 -8.71 6.56 -5.14
N GLU A 94 -9.46 6.73 -6.23
CA GLU A 94 -9.21 5.97 -7.45
C GLU A 94 -7.80 6.28 -7.98
N PRO A 95 -7.04 5.29 -8.50
CA PRO A 95 -7.49 3.93 -8.85
C PRO A 95 -7.42 2.89 -7.72
N TYR A 96 -6.95 3.25 -6.51
CA TYR A 96 -6.52 2.27 -5.50
C TYR A 96 -7.58 1.97 -4.44
N ARG A 97 -8.24 2.96 -3.84
CA ARG A 97 -9.19 2.77 -2.72
C ARG A 97 -8.67 1.85 -1.61
N VAL A 98 -7.43 2.04 -1.18
CA VAL A 98 -6.70 1.19 -0.24
C VAL A 98 -6.29 2.01 0.96
N GLY A 99 -6.49 1.46 2.17
CA GLY A 99 -5.97 2.04 3.41
C GLY A 99 -4.62 1.42 3.78
N ILE A 100 -3.83 2.15 4.56
CA ILE A 100 -2.54 1.72 5.10
C ILE A 100 -2.68 1.42 6.58
N LYS A 101 -2.04 0.35 7.04
CA LYS A 101 -1.78 0.06 8.45
C LYS A 101 -0.28 -0.10 8.64
N ALA A 102 0.36 0.86 9.28
CA ALA A 102 1.78 0.78 9.62
C ALA A 102 1.98 -0.07 10.88
N GLN A 103 2.93 -1.02 10.85
CA GLN A 103 3.18 -1.94 11.98
C GLN A 103 4.61 -1.89 12.52
N VAL A 104 5.62 -1.59 11.70
CA VAL A 104 7.03 -1.56 12.14
C VAL A 104 7.70 -0.29 11.65
N MET A 105 7.74 0.73 12.52
CA MET A 105 8.39 2.03 12.28
C MET A 105 8.77 2.67 13.62
N THR A 106 9.90 3.37 13.69
CA THR A 106 10.26 4.20 14.85
C THR A 106 9.65 5.60 14.79
N ASP A 107 9.34 6.12 13.59
CA ASP A 107 8.94 7.51 13.35
C ASP A 107 7.82 7.69 12.29
N ARG A 108 7.09 6.62 11.96
CA ARG A 108 6.13 6.59 10.83
C ARG A 108 6.73 7.04 9.50
N GLY A 109 8.05 6.95 9.31
CA GLY A 109 8.68 7.17 8.02
C GLY A 109 9.84 6.24 7.66
N LEU A 110 10.42 6.53 6.50
CA LEU A 110 11.71 6.00 6.07
C LEU A 110 12.55 7.19 5.59
N MET A 111 13.77 7.30 6.10
CA MET A 111 14.73 8.33 5.71
C MET A 111 15.87 7.69 4.92
N PHE A 112 16.14 8.26 3.75
CA PHE A 112 17.34 7.96 2.97
C PHE A 112 18.36 9.07 3.15
N ASP A 113 19.60 8.70 3.48
CA ASP A 113 20.74 9.61 3.45
C ASP A 113 21.15 9.96 2.00
N SER A 114 22.14 10.83 1.84
CA SER A 114 22.68 11.23 0.53
C SER A 114 23.28 10.09 -0.30
N LEU A 115 23.51 8.91 0.30
CA LEU A 115 24.00 7.70 -0.37
C LEU A 115 22.87 6.70 -0.66
N GLY A 116 21.62 7.05 -0.34
CA GLY A 116 20.45 6.19 -0.50
C GLY A 116 20.45 5.00 0.46
N ARG A 117 21.04 5.16 1.66
CA ARG A 117 20.96 4.19 2.75
C ARG A 117 19.88 4.65 3.72
N ALA A 118 19.13 3.70 4.28
CA ALA A 118 18.25 3.98 5.39
C ALA A 118 18.79 3.29 6.65
N GLY A 119 18.55 3.89 7.82
CA GLY A 119 18.99 3.32 9.10
C GLY A 119 18.02 2.30 9.69
N THR A 120 16.74 2.36 9.28
CA THR A 120 15.65 1.59 9.88
C THR A 120 14.90 0.75 8.85
N PRO A 121 14.48 -0.47 9.21
CA PRO A 121 13.58 -1.26 8.38
C PRO A 121 12.17 -0.68 8.40
N LEU A 122 11.41 -1.00 7.36
CA LEU A 122 10.01 -0.61 7.20
C LEU A 122 9.17 -1.86 6.95
N VAL A 123 8.03 -1.97 7.63
CA VAL A 123 6.93 -2.87 7.23
C VAL A 123 5.59 -2.16 7.37
N ILE A 124 4.85 -2.10 6.26
CA ILE A 124 3.48 -1.59 6.20
C ILE A 124 2.55 -2.60 5.54
N TYR A 125 1.27 -2.51 5.87
CA TYR A 125 0.21 -3.31 5.27
C TYR A 125 -0.80 -2.43 4.55
N LEU A 126 -1.10 -2.80 3.32
CA LEU A 126 -2.11 -2.19 2.49
C LEU A 126 -3.35 -3.07 2.48
N THR A 127 -4.52 -2.51 2.78
CA THR A 127 -5.76 -3.27 2.96
C THR A 127 -6.94 -2.66 2.23
N ASN A 128 -7.76 -3.51 1.61
CA ASN A 128 -9.09 -3.17 1.12
C ASN A 128 -10.01 -4.39 1.30
N GLY A 129 -11.02 -4.27 2.17
CA GLY A 129 -11.84 -5.40 2.60
C GLY A 129 -10.98 -6.54 3.17
N ASP A 130 -11.20 -7.75 2.67
CA ASP A 130 -10.45 -8.96 3.06
C ASP A 130 -9.08 -9.11 2.40
N HIS A 131 -8.69 -8.17 1.53
CA HIS A 131 -7.46 -8.30 0.74
C HIS A 131 -6.37 -7.43 1.34
N THR A 132 -5.23 -8.06 1.62
CA THR A 132 -4.06 -7.39 2.20
C THR A 132 -2.79 -7.71 1.43
N ARG A 133 -1.91 -6.71 1.29
CA ARG A 133 -0.51 -6.88 0.89
C ARG A 133 0.41 -6.19 1.87
N GLY A 134 1.59 -6.78 2.06
CA GLY A 134 2.66 -6.17 2.83
C GLY A 134 3.68 -5.54 1.91
N VAL A 135 4.28 -4.44 2.35
CA VAL A 135 5.47 -3.84 1.75
C VAL A 135 6.54 -3.79 2.82
N SER A 136 7.73 -4.30 2.50
CA SER A 136 8.89 -4.25 3.38
C SER A 136 10.05 -3.53 2.72
N PHE A 137 10.83 -2.78 3.52
CA PHE A 137 12.15 -2.30 3.13
C PHE A 137 13.20 -2.82 4.11
N ASP A 138 14.26 -3.42 3.57
CA ASP A 138 15.42 -3.89 4.35
C ASP A 138 16.60 -2.93 4.14
N PRO A 139 17.10 -2.24 5.18
CA PRO A 139 18.20 -1.28 5.08
C PRO A 139 19.54 -1.94 4.73
N THR A 140 19.71 -3.23 5.02
CA THR A 140 20.96 -3.96 4.76
C THR A 140 21.13 -4.23 3.27
N SER A 141 20.08 -4.77 2.65
CA SER A 141 20.06 -4.99 1.20
C SER A 141 19.67 -3.74 0.40
N GLY A 142 19.00 -2.79 1.06
CA GLY A 142 18.39 -1.62 0.47
C GLY A 142 17.28 -1.96 -0.52
N LYS A 143 16.59 -3.09 -0.37
CA LYS A 143 15.52 -3.51 -1.28
C LYS A 143 14.15 -3.27 -0.67
N ALA A 144 13.23 -2.76 -1.49
CA ALA A 144 11.80 -2.71 -1.19
C ALA A 144 11.10 -3.88 -1.91
N GLU A 145 10.25 -4.63 -1.20
CA GLU A 145 9.59 -5.82 -1.76
C GLU A 145 8.12 -5.88 -1.34
N VAL A 146 7.27 -6.38 -2.24
CA VAL A 146 5.86 -6.69 -1.96
C VAL A 146 5.75 -8.15 -1.54
N PHE A 147 4.97 -8.42 -0.50
CA PHE A 147 4.68 -9.77 -0.04
C PHE A 147 3.20 -9.96 0.30
N VAL A 148 2.76 -11.22 0.40
CA VAL A 148 1.43 -11.57 0.88
C VAL A 148 1.53 -11.87 2.38
N PRO A 149 0.82 -11.13 3.26
CA PRO A 149 0.83 -11.44 4.68
C PRO A 149 0.05 -12.72 4.96
N GLU A 150 0.53 -13.51 5.91
CA GLU A 150 -0.22 -14.66 6.41
C GLU A 150 -1.39 -14.16 7.29
N ARG A 151 -2.61 -14.65 7.05
CA ARG A 151 -3.77 -14.38 7.89
C ARG A 151 -3.75 -15.33 9.08
N MET A 152 -3.74 -14.82 10.31
CA MET A 152 -3.97 -15.66 11.49
C MET A 152 -5.44 -16.10 11.61
N ALA A 153 -5.65 -17.20 12.34
CA ALA A 153 -6.97 -17.78 12.60
C ALA A 153 -7.93 -16.84 13.35
N ASP A 154 -7.42 -15.82 14.03
CA ASP A 154 -8.18 -14.78 14.73
C ASP A 154 -8.51 -13.56 13.86
N GLY A 155 -8.18 -13.61 12.56
CA GLY A 155 -8.40 -12.51 11.62
C GLY A 155 -7.43 -11.35 11.76
N LYS A 156 -6.44 -11.42 12.67
CA LYS A 156 -5.39 -10.43 12.77
C LYS A 156 -4.33 -10.66 11.69
N LEU A 157 -3.81 -9.56 11.16
CA LEU A 157 -2.60 -9.56 10.34
C LEU A 157 -1.43 -9.66 11.31
N ASN A 158 -0.78 -10.81 11.34
CA ASN A 158 0.37 -10.97 12.22
C ASN A 158 1.62 -10.47 11.51
N ALA A 159 2.35 -9.54 12.15
CA ALA A 159 3.70 -9.26 11.72
C ALA A 159 4.64 -10.44 11.98
N ASP A 160 4.32 -11.31 12.95
CA ASP A 160 5.28 -12.31 13.44
C ASP A 160 5.38 -13.60 12.63
N SER A 161 4.47 -13.90 11.69
CA SER A 161 4.46 -15.21 11.01
C SER A 161 4.71 -15.21 9.50
N VAL A 162 4.85 -14.05 8.87
CA VAL A 162 5.12 -13.97 7.43
C VAL A 162 6.41 -14.72 7.07
N GLU A 163 6.42 -15.35 5.89
CA GLU A 163 7.60 -15.80 5.12
C GLU A 163 8.46 -14.56 4.74
N MET A 164 8.88 -13.84 5.75
CA MET A 164 9.88 -12.80 5.70
C MET A 164 11.22 -13.51 5.56
N LYS A 165 12.10 -13.02 4.67
CA LYS A 165 13.52 -13.44 4.66
C LYS A 165 14.02 -13.44 6.11
N PRO A 166 14.78 -14.44 6.58
CA PRO A 166 15.14 -14.65 7.98
C PRO A 166 15.60 -13.39 8.74
N ARG A 167 16.20 -12.41 8.03
CA ARG A 167 16.70 -11.15 8.58
C ARG A 167 15.64 -10.11 8.94
N VAL A 168 14.49 -10.06 8.24
CA VAL A 168 13.38 -9.17 8.62
C VAL A 168 12.68 -9.73 9.87
N ARG A 169 12.65 -11.07 10.02
CA ARG A 169 12.24 -11.73 11.26
C ARG A 169 13.17 -11.39 12.43
N GLU A 170 14.49 -11.37 12.22
CA GLU A 170 15.46 -10.98 13.26
C GLU A 170 15.27 -9.51 13.70
N ALA A 171 15.00 -8.60 12.76
CA ALA A 171 14.72 -7.19 13.07
C ALA A 171 13.40 -7.00 13.85
N LEU A 172 12.40 -7.85 13.60
CA LEU A 172 11.12 -7.87 14.32
C LEU A 172 11.26 -8.51 15.73
N ALA A 173 12.02 -9.60 15.83
CA ALA A 173 12.28 -10.34 17.08
C ALA A 173 13.19 -9.58 18.06
N ALA A 174 13.99 -8.61 17.58
CA ALA A 174 14.82 -7.74 18.40
C ALA A 174 14.02 -6.76 19.31
N GLY A 175 12.69 -6.83 19.30
CA GLY A 175 11.87 -6.18 20.33
C GLY A 175 11.88 -4.67 20.28
N VAL A 176 11.89 -4.07 19.08
CA VAL A 176 11.53 -2.65 18.92
C VAL A 176 10.04 -2.52 19.19
N ARG A 177 9.71 -2.48 20.49
CA ARG A 177 8.46 -1.92 20.98
C ARG A 177 8.37 -0.50 20.42
N THR A 178 7.18 -0.19 19.93
CA THR A 178 6.70 1.15 19.62
C THR A 178 6.91 2.08 20.83
N VAL A 179 8.10 2.64 20.96
CA VAL A 179 8.30 3.85 21.75
C VAL A 179 8.30 4.97 20.73
N PRO A 180 7.25 5.80 20.69
CA PRO A 180 7.30 7.04 19.92
C PRO A 180 8.50 7.82 20.45
N MET A 181 9.58 7.90 19.67
CA MET A 181 10.52 8.98 19.89
C MET A 181 9.92 10.15 19.13
N GLU A 182 9.26 11.07 19.84
CA GLU A 182 8.75 12.30 19.25
C GLU A 182 9.91 13.17 18.78
N PRO A 183 10.08 13.44 17.47
CA PRO A 183 10.24 14.80 17.05
C PRO A 183 8.83 15.38 16.98
N ALA A 184 8.56 16.41 17.80
CA ALA A 184 7.27 17.11 17.87
C ALA A 184 6.70 17.55 16.50
N SER A 185 7.53 17.56 15.45
CA SER A 185 7.19 17.86 14.07
C SER A 185 6.71 16.67 13.21
N ALA A 186 6.99 15.40 13.54
CA ALA A 186 6.54 14.26 12.74
C ALA A 186 5.12 13.77 13.13
N THR A 187 4.80 13.78 14.42
CA THR A 187 3.43 13.51 14.91
C THR A 187 2.48 14.61 14.43
N SER A 188 2.92 15.88 14.41
CA SER A 188 2.11 16.98 13.87
C SER A 188 1.90 16.83 12.38
N LEU A 189 2.92 16.45 11.59
CA LEU A 189 2.77 16.25 10.14
C LEU A 189 1.91 15.04 9.77
N ALA A 190 1.98 13.94 10.54
CA ALA A 190 1.12 12.78 10.34
C ALA A 190 -0.34 13.06 10.74
N THR A 191 -0.56 13.78 11.84
CA THR A 191 -1.90 14.22 12.27
C THR A 191 -2.48 15.27 11.33
N GLU A 192 -1.65 16.22 10.88
CA GLU A 192 -2.00 17.24 9.88
C GLU A 192 -2.27 16.59 8.52
N LEU A 193 -1.60 15.49 8.18
CA LEU A 193 -1.91 14.67 7.00
C LEU A 193 -3.28 14.01 7.09
N ASP A 194 -3.60 13.39 8.22
CA ASP A 194 -4.91 12.76 8.42
C ASP A 194 -6.04 13.80 8.43
N ASP A 195 -5.79 15.02 8.93
CA ASP A 195 -6.76 16.12 8.93
C ASP A 195 -6.90 16.80 7.55
N VAL A 196 -5.81 16.96 6.80
CA VAL A 196 -5.82 17.53 5.43
C VAL A 196 -6.45 16.57 4.42
N ILE A 197 -6.33 15.26 4.61
CA ILE A 197 -6.95 14.25 3.72
C ILE A 197 -8.45 14.09 4.01
N ARG A 198 -8.91 14.37 5.24
CA ARG A 198 -10.32 14.20 5.64
C ARG A 198 -11.25 15.36 5.24
N ASN A 199 -10.71 16.46 4.71
CA ASN A 199 -11.45 17.68 4.37
C ASN A 199 -11.48 17.91 2.85
#